data_AF-A0A1B9KTN4-F1
#
_entry.id   AF-A0A1B9KTN4-F1
#
_cell.length_a   1.000
_cell.length_b   1.000
_cell.length_c   1.000
_cell.angle_alpha   90.00
_cell.angle_beta   90.00
_cell.angle_gamma   90.00
#
_symmetry.space_group_name_H-M   'P 1'
#
loop_
_entity.id
_entity.type
_entity.pdbx_description
1 polymer ?
#
loop_
_entity_poly.entity_id
_entity_poly.type
_entity_poly.pdbx_seq_one_letter_code
_entity_poly.pdbx_strand_id
1 'polypeptide(L)'
;MTDDAENYLGYIKDGDEAKRDAYVSKFDASEQESIKQGLEQQRRDYERFPADYKDAPDKKLTPEQLNLLGKIKELEEKSELWEKTKEKATKMLWWEDVVEGLAKQSQQTEQSDTETEKSQTLPPSTEQTETSSTPATLSQNGEVWFMHPVALMNYFKFKAGIVTYHIYQDGKIEKHIPEKIFPGFERKYQYVYHDKDNNEHEICICEWHTINKKVFVDSPRETFNYPDHGTVEETKTNVSDGYIAARAKYKNGDIHEWIKIEDGVSIHERLTMINGNIAEYGRHDKQGDVWKLYKKLKEEAQMVRMPDSLNYESSGVIIKYELKETFRKYINPDLLAGFIGALAEIKENIIVTGSAYEQGSCFPSSLHINGLSIDTKYIKKVKNLTDYKKDKEFVNALAKFHFRTFRIGEAIYNLFKDISGVIFGYELHNSHLHTENFDFNTIKIIE
;
A
#
# COMPACT_ATOMS: atom_id res chain seq x y z
N MET A 1 22.71 5.85 -1.16
CA MET A 1 21.70 6.87 -1.51
C MET A 1 21.88 8.17 -0.75
N THR A 2 22.08 8.19 0.58
CA THR A 2 22.20 9.45 1.34
C THR A 2 23.60 10.02 1.37
N ASP A 3 24.65 9.20 1.46
CA ASP A 3 26.01 9.67 1.18
C ASP A 3 26.12 10.21 -0.26
N ASP A 4 25.35 9.67 -1.21
CA ASP A 4 25.35 10.15 -2.60
C ASP A 4 24.71 11.53 -2.72
N ALA A 5 23.55 11.72 -2.09
CA ALA A 5 22.85 12.99 -2.04
C ALA A 5 23.67 14.04 -1.27
N GLU A 6 24.26 13.70 -0.14
CA GLU A 6 25.09 14.59 0.68
C GLU A 6 26.41 14.95 -0.01
N ASN A 7 27.03 13.98 -0.70
CA ASN A 7 28.23 14.22 -1.47
C ASN A 7 27.94 15.09 -2.70
N TYR A 8 26.85 14.80 -3.41
CA TYR A 8 26.38 15.62 -4.53
C TYR A 8 26.05 17.04 -4.07
N LEU A 9 25.24 17.20 -3.02
CA LEU A 9 24.83 18.52 -2.51
C LEU A 9 26.02 19.31 -1.95
N GLY A 10 26.93 18.65 -1.21
CA GLY A 10 28.13 19.28 -0.67
C GLY A 10 29.08 19.76 -1.77
N TYR A 11 29.18 19.03 -2.88
CA TYR A 11 29.93 19.55 -4.02
C TYR A 11 29.21 20.68 -4.76
N ILE A 12 27.91 20.53 -5.08
CA ILE A 12 27.17 21.52 -5.87
C ILE A 12 27.04 22.85 -5.12
N LYS A 13 26.79 22.84 -3.80
CA LYS A 13 26.63 24.06 -3.00
C LYS A 13 27.95 24.61 -2.49
N ASP A 14 28.77 23.75 -1.88
CA ASP A 14 29.89 24.19 -1.05
C ASP A 14 31.25 24.03 -1.75
N GLY A 15 31.30 23.22 -2.81
CA GLY A 15 32.51 23.05 -3.63
C GLY A 15 33.46 22.03 -3.07
N ASP A 16 32.94 21.15 -2.23
CA ASP A 16 33.71 20.10 -1.58
C ASP A 16 34.14 19.05 -2.62
N GLU A 17 35.38 19.18 -3.10
CA GLU A 17 35.96 18.29 -4.09
C GLU A 17 36.13 16.86 -3.57
N ALA A 18 36.33 16.68 -2.26
CA ALA A 18 36.40 15.35 -1.66
C ALA A 18 35.04 14.64 -1.75
N LYS A 19 33.95 15.39 -1.56
CA LYS A 19 32.59 14.89 -1.77
C LYS A 19 32.30 14.61 -3.24
N ARG A 20 32.75 15.46 -4.17
CA ARG A 20 32.67 15.17 -5.62
C ARG A 20 33.32 13.83 -5.95
N ASP A 21 34.56 13.65 -5.51
CA ASP A 21 35.34 12.47 -5.84
C ASP A 21 34.76 11.21 -5.17
N ALA A 22 34.25 11.34 -3.94
CA ALA A 22 33.50 10.27 -3.27
C ALA A 22 32.20 9.91 -4.01
N TYR A 23 31.49 10.87 -4.58
CA TYR A 23 30.30 10.62 -5.42
C TYR A 23 30.68 9.94 -6.75
N VAL A 24 31.71 10.45 -7.43
CA VAL A 24 32.17 9.93 -8.73
C VAL A 24 32.74 8.51 -8.61
N SER A 25 33.43 8.18 -7.52
CA SER A 25 34.06 6.87 -7.29
C SER A 25 33.09 5.68 -7.29
N LYS A 26 31.78 5.94 -7.21
CA LYS A 26 30.71 4.94 -7.17
C LYS A 26 30.26 4.47 -8.55
N PHE A 27 30.71 5.15 -9.60
CA PHE A 27 30.40 4.82 -10.98
C PHE A 27 31.55 4.06 -11.63
N ASP A 28 31.25 3.34 -12.70
CA ASP A 28 32.25 2.59 -13.46
C ASP A 28 33.38 3.50 -13.95
N ALA A 29 34.61 3.00 -13.88
CA ALA A 29 35.81 3.78 -14.22
C ALA A 29 35.75 4.43 -15.62
N SER A 30 35.02 3.81 -16.56
CA SER A 30 34.78 4.33 -17.91
C SER A 30 33.85 5.55 -17.98
N GLU A 31 33.06 5.80 -16.93
CA GLU A 31 32.04 6.86 -16.88
C GLU A 31 32.44 8.01 -15.94
N GLN A 32 33.37 7.77 -15.02
CA GLN A 32 33.77 8.72 -13.96
C GLN A 32 34.16 10.10 -14.48
N GLU A 33 34.93 10.17 -15.57
CA GLU A 33 35.39 11.44 -16.15
C GLU A 33 34.22 12.25 -16.73
N SER A 34 33.29 11.60 -17.43
CA SER A 34 32.09 12.25 -17.99
C SER A 34 31.19 12.79 -16.88
N ILE A 35 31.01 12.00 -15.81
CA ILE A 35 30.20 12.37 -14.65
C ILE A 35 30.83 13.55 -13.91
N LYS A 36 32.15 13.54 -13.72
CA LYS A 36 32.90 14.63 -13.09
C LYS A 36 32.71 15.95 -13.86
N GLN A 37 32.84 15.91 -15.18
CA GLN A 37 32.64 17.08 -16.05
C GLN A 37 31.19 17.60 -15.98
N GLY A 38 30.21 16.69 -15.93
CA GLY A 38 28.80 17.04 -15.74
C GLY A 38 28.53 17.75 -14.40
N LEU A 39 29.14 17.29 -13.32
CA LEU A 39 29.02 17.90 -11.98
C LEU A 39 29.66 19.28 -11.93
N GLU A 40 30.84 19.45 -12.52
CA GLU A 40 31.51 20.76 -12.63
C GLU A 40 30.65 21.76 -13.39
N GLN A 41 29.96 21.32 -14.45
CA GLN A 41 29.04 22.18 -15.18
C GLN A 41 27.83 22.59 -14.33
N GLN A 42 27.20 21.63 -13.65
CA GLN A 42 26.07 21.91 -12.75
C GLN A 42 26.45 22.86 -11.61
N ARG A 43 27.66 22.72 -11.05
CA ARG A 43 28.18 23.64 -10.04
C ARG A 43 28.33 25.06 -10.59
N ARG A 44 28.96 25.23 -11.76
CA ARG A 44 29.08 26.55 -12.41
C ARG A 44 27.73 27.19 -12.69
N ASP A 45 26.73 26.38 -13.04
CA ASP A 45 25.38 26.86 -13.30
C ASP A 45 24.67 27.27 -12.00
N TYR A 46 24.92 26.57 -10.89
CA TYR A 46 24.45 26.93 -9.55
C TYR A 46 25.10 28.24 -9.04
N GLU A 47 26.42 28.41 -9.20
CA GLU A 47 27.14 29.63 -8.80
C GLU A 47 26.68 30.89 -9.56
N ARG A 48 26.06 30.71 -10.73
CA ARG A 48 25.48 31.79 -11.55
C ARG A 48 24.06 32.18 -11.15
N PHE A 49 23.48 31.56 -10.11
CA PHE A 49 22.14 31.95 -9.64
C PHE A 49 22.19 33.41 -9.12
N PRO A 50 21.22 34.26 -9.49
CA PRO A 50 21.11 35.61 -8.93
C PRO A 50 20.98 35.55 -7.40
N ALA A 51 21.63 36.43 -6.66
CA ALA A 51 21.63 36.38 -5.18
C ALA A 51 20.22 36.43 -4.55
N ASP A 52 19.26 37.02 -5.25
CA ASP A 52 17.87 37.20 -4.85
C ASP A 52 16.90 36.19 -5.51
N TYR A 53 17.43 35.09 -6.08
CA TYR A 53 16.61 34.07 -6.77
C TYR A 53 15.53 33.45 -5.87
N LYS A 54 15.76 33.41 -4.56
CA LYS A 54 14.87 32.76 -3.58
C LYS A 54 13.51 33.44 -3.43
N ASP A 55 13.41 34.74 -3.72
CA ASP A 55 12.17 35.51 -3.56
C ASP A 55 11.13 35.23 -4.66
N ALA A 56 11.60 34.86 -5.86
CA ALA A 56 10.76 34.55 -7.01
C ALA A 56 11.54 33.71 -8.05
N PRO A 57 11.84 32.43 -7.77
CA PRO A 57 12.73 31.62 -8.60
C PRO A 57 12.25 31.49 -10.04
N ASP A 58 10.94 31.33 -10.26
CA ASP A 58 10.32 31.18 -11.59
C ASP A 58 10.42 32.42 -12.49
N LYS A 59 10.75 33.58 -11.91
CA LYS A 59 10.94 34.85 -12.64
C LYS A 59 12.41 35.22 -12.82
N LYS A 60 13.31 34.57 -12.08
CA LYS A 60 14.72 34.96 -11.94
C LYS A 60 15.71 33.92 -12.44
N LEU A 61 15.27 32.67 -12.63
CA LEU A 61 16.09 31.57 -13.12
C LEU A 61 15.68 31.18 -14.54
N THR A 62 16.64 30.72 -15.34
CA THR A 62 16.34 30.10 -16.63
C THR A 62 15.68 28.72 -16.42
N PRO A 63 15.02 28.14 -17.43
CA PRO A 63 14.45 26.80 -17.34
C PRO A 63 15.45 25.73 -16.90
N GLU A 64 16.71 25.82 -17.35
CA GLU A 64 17.78 24.89 -16.96
C GLU A 64 18.18 25.07 -15.48
N GLN A 65 18.25 26.32 -15.02
CA GLN A 65 18.52 26.64 -13.61
C GLN A 65 17.36 26.22 -12.69
N LEU A 66 16.11 26.34 -13.15
CA LEU A 66 14.93 25.84 -12.43
C LEU A 66 14.95 24.32 -12.29
N ASN A 67 15.35 23.60 -13.34
CA ASN A 67 15.51 22.15 -13.30
C ASN A 67 16.60 21.73 -12.29
N LEU A 68 17.75 22.41 -12.32
CA LEU A 68 18.82 22.19 -11.35
C LEU A 68 18.37 22.50 -9.90
N LEU A 69 17.65 23.61 -9.69
CA LEU A 69 17.10 23.97 -8.38
C LEU A 69 16.08 22.94 -7.89
N GLY A 70 15.23 22.41 -8.78
CA GLY A 70 14.28 21.34 -8.46
C GLY A 70 14.97 20.08 -7.96
N LYS A 71 16.03 19.64 -8.65
CA LYS A 71 16.85 18.49 -8.25
C LYS A 71 17.54 18.70 -6.90
N ILE A 72 18.08 19.89 -6.65
CA ILE A 72 18.72 20.23 -5.38
C ILE A 72 17.70 20.15 -4.23
N LYS A 73 16.51 20.75 -4.39
CA LYS A 73 15.46 20.71 -3.37
C LYS A 73 14.97 19.30 -3.08
N GLU A 74 14.77 18.49 -4.12
CA GLU A 74 14.35 17.10 -3.95
C GLU A 74 15.40 16.29 -3.16
N LEU A 75 16.68 16.52 -3.40
CA LEU A 75 17.76 15.87 -2.67
C LEU A 75 17.91 16.39 -1.23
N GLU A 76 17.69 17.69 -0.99
CA GLU A 76 17.65 18.27 0.35
C GLU A 76 16.54 17.63 1.21
N GLU A 77 15.32 17.54 0.67
CA GLU A 77 14.18 16.93 1.36
C GLU A 77 14.45 15.45 1.69
N LYS A 78 15.06 14.70 0.76
CA LYS A 78 15.45 13.31 0.98
C LYS A 78 16.54 13.15 2.05
N SER A 79 17.54 14.04 2.07
CA SER A 79 18.61 14.04 3.08
C SER A 79 18.08 14.41 4.47
N GLU A 80 17.21 15.42 4.58
CA GLU A 80 16.60 15.80 5.86
C GLU A 80 15.69 14.70 6.42
N LEU A 81 14.90 14.05 5.56
CA LEU A 81 14.06 12.92 5.95
C LEU A 81 14.90 11.73 6.45
N TRP A 82 16.05 11.48 5.81
CA TRP A 82 16.97 10.44 6.23
C TRP A 82 17.59 10.71 7.59
N GLU A 83 18.11 11.93 7.84
CA GLU A 83 18.71 12.27 9.13
C GLU A 83 17.69 12.22 10.27
N LYS A 84 16.44 12.68 10.04
CA LYS A 84 15.34 12.50 11.00
C LYS A 84 15.05 11.02 11.28
N THR A 85 15.12 10.18 10.25
CA THR A 85 14.91 8.73 10.38
C THR A 85 16.05 8.07 11.15
N LYS A 86 17.29 8.46 10.88
CA LYS A 86 18.51 7.99 11.56
C LYS A 86 18.57 8.44 13.02
N GLU A 87 18.26 9.69 13.31
CA GLU A 87 18.19 10.20 14.69
C GLU A 87 17.12 9.45 15.50
N LYS A 88 15.97 9.18 14.88
CA LYS A 88 14.89 8.41 15.48
C LYS A 88 15.27 6.94 15.72
N ALA A 89 15.96 6.31 14.77
CA ALA A 89 16.50 4.96 14.93
C ALA A 89 17.58 4.89 16.01
N THR A 90 18.45 5.90 16.08
CA THR A 90 19.52 5.99 17.10
C THR A 90 18.94 6.15 18.51
N LYS A 91 17.90 6.99 18.67
CA LYS A 91 17.17 7.12 19.94
C LYS A 91 16.42 5.85 20.34
N MET A 92 16.05 5.00 19.38
CA MET A 92 15.42 3.70 19.65
C MET A 92 16.44 2.63 20.06
N LEU A 93 17.63 2.60 19.46
CA LEU A 93 18.74 1.72 19.89
C LEU A 93 19.12 1.99 21.36
N TRP A 94 19.21 3.26 21.74
CA TRP A 94 19.51 3.66 23.13
C TRP A 94 18.43 3.23 24.14
N TRP A 95 17.19 3.00 23.71
CA TRP A 95 16.10 2.60 24.61
C TRP A 95 16.02 1.09 24.81
N GLU A 96 16.41 0.28 23.82
CA GLU A 96 16.61 -1.18 24.03
C GLU A 96 17.79 -1.42 24.99
N ASP A 97 18.91 -0.69 24.86
CA ASP A 97 20.08 -0.82 25.76
C ASP A 97 19.80 -0.31 27.18
N VAL A 98 18.99 0.73 27.34
CA VAL A 98 18.59 1.21 28.69
C VAL A 98 17.55 0.27 29.31
N VAL A 99 16.63 -0.31 28.55
CA VAL A 99 15.69 -1.33 29.07
C VAL A 99 16.43 -2.62 29.42
N GLU A 100 17.39 -3.07 28.61
CA GLU A 100 18.28 -4.18 28.96
C GLU A 100 19.19 -3.84 30.15
N GLY A 101 19.70 -2.62 30.24
CA GLY A 101 20.48 -2.13 31.37
C GLY A 101 19.67 -2.11 32.67
N LEU A 102 18.41 -1.65 32.61
CA LEU A 102 17.46 -1.65 33.73
C LEU A 102 17.01 -3.07 34.10
N ALA A 103 16.83 -3.96 33.11
CA ALA A 103 16.53 -5.37 33.34
C ALA A 103 17.71 -6.12 33.97
N LYS A 104 18.94 -5.87 33.50
CA LYS A 104 20.18 -6.40 34.10
C LYS A 104 20.41 -5.84 35.51
N GLN A 105 20.06 -4.58 35.77
CA GLN A 105 20.12 -3.99 37.12
C GLN A 105 19.08 -4.62 38.07
N SER A 106 17.94 -5.06 37.56
CA SER A 106 16.94 -5.82 38.33
C SER A 106 17.31 -7.31 38.53
N GLN A 107 18.21 -7.86 37.73
CA GLN A 107 18.68 -9.26 37.82
C GLN A 107 20.04 -9.40 38.53
N GLN A 108 20.87 -8.35 38.59
CA GLN A 108 22.17 -8.36 39.30
C GLN A 108 22.08 -8.07 40.80
N THR A 109 20.87 -8.03 41.39
CA THR A 109 20.74 -8.02 42.87
C THR A 109 20.65 -9.45 43.44
N GLU A 110 20.60 -10.49 42.60
CA GLU A 110 20.65 -11.89 43.02
C GLU A 110 21.63 -12.66 42.10
N GLN A 111 22.79 -13.04 42.65
CA GLN A 111 23.94 -13.73 42.00
C GLN A 111 24.80 -12.84 41.09
N SER A 112 26.13 -12.84 41.14
CA SER A 112 27.14 -13.35 42.08
C SER A 112 28.46 -12.74 41.59
N ASP A 113 29.32 -12.38 42.53
CA ASP A 113 30.72 -12.03 42.31
C ASP A 113 31.52 -13.11 41.55
N THR A 114 32.70 -12.69 41.06
CA THR A 114 33.88 -13.41 40.52
C THR A 114 33.88 -13.78 39.03
N GLU A 115 34.67 -13.11 38.16
CA GLU A 115 36.14 -13.19 37.92
C GLU A 115 36.59 -14.53 37.26
N THR A 116 37.47 -14.71 36.26
CA THR A 116 38.35 -13.88 35.39
C THR A 116 39.02 -14.82 34.33
N GLU A 117 39.33 -14.28 33.12
CA GLU A 117 40.47 -14.55 32.19
C GLU A 117 40.76 -15.88 31.40
N LYS A 118 40.99 -15.67 30.07
CA LYS A 118 42.24 -15.86 29.26
C LYS A 118 42.36 -16.92 28.12
N SER A 119 42.55 -16.35 26.91
CA SER A 119 43.67 -16.52 25.92
C SER A 119 43.77 -17.64 24.85
N GLN A 120 43.96 -17.16 23.59
CA GLN A 120 44.95 -17.56 22.54
C GLN A 120 44.68 -18.89 21.76
N THR A 121 44.90 -19.10 20.44
CA THR A 121 45.82 -18.55 19.39
C THR A 121 45.45 -19.09 17.96
N LEU A 122 45.89 -18.41 16.88
CA LEU A 122 45.76 -18.63 15.40
C LEU A 122 46.80 -19.64 14.78
N PRO A 123 47.03 -19.79 13.43
CA PRO A 123 46.25 -20.17 12.20
C PRO A 123 47.04 -21.26 11.36
N PRO A 124 47.14 -21.34 9.98
CA PRO A 124 46.37 -20.86 8.80
C PRO A 124 46.12 -21.91 7.65
N SER A 125 45.28 -21.61 6.64
CA SER A 125 45.50 -21.94 5.20
C SER A 125 44.32 -21.54 4.29
N THR A 126 44.64 -20.76 3.26
CA THR A 126 44.02 -20.49 1.92
C THR A 126 43.17 -21.64 1.33
N GLU A 127 42.09 -21.45 0.55
CA GLU A 127 41.87 -20.52 -0.58
C GLU A 127 40.37 -20.51 -1.02
N GLN A 128 39.96 -19.42 -1.71
CA GLN A 128 38.79 -19.23 -2.60
C GLN A 128 37.36 -19.21 -2.02
N THR A 129 36.75 -18.02 -2.04
CA THR A 129 35.27 -17.85 -2.00
C THR A 129 34.87 -16.61 -2.78
N GLU A 130 33.86 -16.78 -3.62
CA GLU A 130 33.13 -15.74 -4.35
C GLU A 130 32.72 -14.61 -3.40
N THR A 131 32.92 -13.36 -3.83
CA THR A 131 32.64 -12.17 -3.02
C THR A 131 31.15 -11.97 -2.82
N SER A 132 30.56 -12.66 -1.85
CA SER A 132 29.39 -12.19 -1.13
C SER A 132 29.84 -10.98 -0.30
N SER A 133 29.38 -9.78 -0.65
CA SER A 133 29.55 -8.62 0.23
C SER A 133 28.86 -8.90 1.56
N THR A 134 29.62 -9.01 2.64
CA THR A 134 29.09 -9.29 3.98
C THR A 134 28.13 -8.19 4.45
N PRO A 135 27.00 -8.53 5.09
CA PRO A 135 25.90 -7.59 5.38
C PRO A 135 26.21 -6.54 6.45
N ALA A 136 27.33 -6.69 7.19
CA ALA A 136 27.87 -5.70 8.12
C ALA A 136 29.38 -5.93 8.29
N THR A 137 30.13 -4.89 8.69
CA THR A 137 31.54 -5.01 9.11
C THR A 137 31.70 -4.51 10.54
N LEU A 138 32.36 -5.31 11.38
CA LEU A 138 32.63 -5.01 12.80
C LEU A 138 34.00 -4.35 12.98
N SER A 139 34.09 -3.46 13.97
CA SER A 139 35.36 -2.92 14.49
C SER A 139 36.07 -3.94 15.40
N GLN A 140 37.36 -3.70 15.69
CA GLN A 140 38.18 -4.61 16.52
C GLN A 140 37.69 -4.74 17.98
N ASN A 141 36.88 -3.80 18.45
CA ASN A 141 36.24 -3.78 19.77
C ASN A 141 34.80 -4.35 19.74
N GLY A 142 34.36 -4.93 18.62
CA GLY A 142 33.07 -5.61 18.51
C GLY A 142 31.88 -4.70 18.19
N GLU A 143 32.11 -3.42 17.90
CA GLU A 143 31.05 -2.46 17.51
C GLU A 143 30.82 -2.48 16.00
N VAL A 144 29.55 -2.46 15.57
CA VAL A 144 29.18 -2.40 14.13
C VAL A 144 29.39 -0.97 13.62
N TRP A 145 30.37 -0.77 12.73
CA TRP A 145 30.70 0.56 12.20
C TRP A 145 30.06 0.85 10.83
N PHE A 146 29.51 -0.17 10.17
CA PHE A 146 28.80 -0.02 8.91
C PHE A 146 27.73 -1.12 8.75
N MET A 147 26.47 -0.71 8.65
CA MET A 147 25.36 -1.54 8.13
C MET A 147 24.81 -0.89 6.87
N HIS A 148 24.69 -1.67 5.80
CA HIS A 148 24.12 -1.20 4.55
C HIS A 148 22.66 -0.73 4.78
N PRO A 149 22.19 0.39 4.20
CA PRO A 149 20.83 0.91 4.46
C PRO A 149 19.71 -0.09 4.14
N VAL A 150 19.92 -0.96 3.14
CA VAL A 150 19.00 -2.06 2.81
C VAL A 150 19.08 -3.16 3.87
N ALA A 151 20.26 -3.45 4.42
CA ALA A 151 20.41 -4.38 5.54
C ALA A 151 19.80 -3.81 6.82
N LEU A 152 19.83 -2.49 7.04
CA LEU A 152 19.19 -1.80 8.16
C LEU A 152 17.65 -1.81 8.03
N MET A 153 17.11 -1.51 6.85
CA MET A 153 15.68 -1.64 6.54
C MET A 153 15.21 -3.10 6.69
N ASN A 154 16.00 -4.06 6.22
CA ASN A 154 15.68 -5.49 6.36
C ASN A 154 15.83 -5.96 7.82
N TYR A 155 16.81 -5.46 8.58
CA TYR A 155 17.00 -5.75 10.00
C TYR A 155 15.87 -5.18 10.87
N PHE A 156 15.39 -3.96 10.57
CA PHE A 156 14.21 -3.38 11.25
C PHE A 156 12.88 -3.95 10.75
N LYS A 157 12.81 -4.46 9.51
CA LYS A 157 11.69 -5.30 9.05
C LYS A 157 11.62 -6.62 9.79
N PHE A 158 12.77 -7.22 10.15
CA PHE A 158 12.84 -8.48 10.89
C PHE A 158 12.38 -8.38 12.36
N LYS A 159 12.18 -7.18 12.91
CA LYS A 159 11.52 -6.91 14.21
C LYS A 159 10.24 -6.09 14.00
N ALA A 160 9.36 -6.54 13.08
CA ALA A 160 8.30 -5.75 12.43
C ALA A 160 7.40 -4.95 13.37
N GLY A 161 7.67 -3.65 13.56
CA GLY A 161 6.73 -2.71 14.17
C GLY A 161 5.58 -2.31 13.24
N ILE A 162 5.08 -3.21 12.40
CA ILE A 162 3.88 -3.01 11.58
C ILE A 162 3.00 -4.24 11.69
N VAL A 163 1.68 -4.04 11.67
CA VAL A 163 0.75 -5.16 11.63
C VAL A 163 0.83 -5.82 10.24
N THR A 164 1.10 -7.12 10.20
CA THR A 164 1.41 -7.86 8.97
C THR A 164 0.45 -9.04 8.78
N TYR A 165 -0.10 -9.15 7.58
CA TYR A 165 -0.83 -10.34 7.13
C TYR A 165 0.15 -11.30 6.46
N HIS A 166 0.35 -12.46 7.08
CA HIS A 166 1.10 -13.59 6.54
C HIS A 166 0.13 -14.53 5.83
N ILE A 167 0.26 -14.66 4.51
CA ILE A 167 -0.62 -15.43 3.64
C ILE A 167 0.16 -16.62 3.12
N TYR A 168 -0.23 -17.83 3.51
CA TYR A 168 0.53 -19.04 3.19
C TYR A 168 -0.04 -19.74 1.96
N GLN A 169 0.85 -20.38 1.18
CA GLN A 169 0.46 -21.09 -0.03
C GLN A 169 -0.62 -22.15 0.22
N ASP A 170 -0.71 -22.74 1.40
CA ASP A 170 -1.71 -23.76 1.77
C ASP A 170 -3.13 -23.19 2.02
N GLY A 171 -3.28 -21.87 2.02
CA GLY A 171 -4.55 -21.19 2.31
C GLY A 171 -4.63 -20.58 3.70
N LYS A 172 -3.69 -20.87 4.61
CA LYS A 172 -3.67 -20.27 5.96
C LYS A 172 -3.39 -18.77 5.86
N ILE A 173 -4.03 -17.99 6.72
CA ILE A 173 -3.77 -16.56 6.88
C ILE A 173 -3.60 -16.24 8.36
N GLU A 174 -2.51 -15.54 8.69
CA GLU A 174 -2.23 -15.06 10.04
C GLU A 174 -2.08 -13.54 10.03
N LYS A 175 -2.64 -12.88 11.04
CA LYS A 175 -2.49 -11.45 11.28
C LYS A 175 -1.58 -11.26 12.49
N HIS A 176 -0.36 -10.83 12.24
CA HIS A 176 0.68 -10.60 13.25
C HIS A 176 0.61 -9.14 13.70
N ILE A 177 0.33 -8.92 14.97
CA ILE A 177 0.24 -7.60 15.61
C ILE A 177 1.47 -7.46 16.50
N PRO A 178 2.37 -6.52 16.22
CA PRO A 178 3.55 -6.36 17.07
C PRO A 178 3.22 -5.66 18.38
N GLU A 179 4.00 -5.96 19.42
CA GLU A 179 3.91 -5.27 20.72
C GLU A 179 4.02 -3.74 20.59
N LYS A 180 4.80 -3.26 19.62
CA LYS A 180 5.01 -1.83 19.35
C LYS A 180 4.95 -1.54 17.87
N ILE A 181 4.01 -0.68 17.48
CA ILE A 181 3.96 -0.14 16.11
C ILE A 181 4.97 0.99 15.96
N PHE A 182 5.79 0.92 14.91
CA PHE A 182 6.77 1.92 14.57
C PHE A 182 6.09 3.17 14.00
N PRO A 183 6.58 4.37 14.35
CA PRO A 183 5.89 5.57 13.90
C PRO A 183 6.02 5.76 12.38
N GLY A 184 4.91 6.08 11.73
CA GLY A 184 4.75 6.06 10.27
C GLY A 184 4.01 4.83 9.73
N PHE A 185 3.73 3.84 10.58
CA PHE A 185 3.01 2.60 10.27
C PHE A 185 1.71 2.40 11.05
N GLU A 186 1.32 3.36 11.91
CA GLU A 186 0.12 3.28 12.76
C GLU A 186 -1.17 3.01 11.97
N ARG A 187 -1.20 3.45 10.70
CA ARG A 187 -2.33 3.31 9.80
C ARG A 187 -1.99 2.54 8.54
N LYS A 188 -1.09 1.56 8.66
CA LYS A 188 -0.64 0.72 7.54
C LYS A 188 -0.71 -0.75 7.90
N TYR A 189 -1.05 -1.56 6.90
CA TYR A 189 -0.95 -3.01 6.94
C TYR A 189 0.04 -3.48 5.88
N GLN A 190 0.92 -4.41 6.25
CA GLN A 190 1.78 -5.12 5.31
C GLN A 190 1.14 -6.46 4.94
N TYR A 191 1.32 -6.88 3.69
CA TYR A 191 0.91 -8.20 3.20
C TYR A 191 2.14 -8.96 2.70
N VAL A 192 2.39 -10.12 3.28
CA VAL A 192 3.51 -11.01 2.95
C VAL A 192 2.94 -12.37 2.54
N TYR A 193 3.36 -12.87 1.39
CA TYR A 193 3.01 -14.20 0.91
C TYR A 193 4.15 -15.19 1.19
N HIS A 194 3.82 -16.38 1.67
CA HIS A 194 4.74 -17.48 1.93
C HIS A 194 4.52 -18.56 0.88
N ASP A 195 5.53 -18.83 0.07
CA ASP A 195 5.44 -19.86 -0.97
C ASP A 195 5.47 -21.28 -0.38
N LYS A 196 5.43 -22.30 -1.26
CA LYS A 196 5.45 -23.72 -0.87
C LYS A 196 6.72 -24.14 -0.10
N ASP A 197 7.82 -23.41 -0.27
CA ASP A 197 9.10 -23.65 0.36
C ASP A 197 9.28 -22.72 1.58
N ASN A 198 8.21 -22.00 1.95
CA ASN A 198 8.13 -21.01 3.01
C ASN A 198 9.08 -19.82 2.82
N ASN A 199 9.40 -19.48 1.57
CA ASN A 199 10.08 -18.23 1.25
C ASN A 199 9.08 -17.07 1.37
N GLU A 200 9.54 -15.97 1.97
CA GLU A 200 8.74 -14.78 2.13
C GLU A 200 8.78 -13.88 0.89
N HIS A 201 7.62 -13.37 0.55
CA HIS A 201 7.40 -12.44 -0.56
C HIS A 201 6.63 -11.24 -0.06
N GLU A 202 7.30 -10.10 0.08
CA GLU A 202 6.65 -8.85 0.45
C GLU A 202 5.84 -8.31 -0.73
N ILE A 203 4.52 -8.29 -0.59
CA ILE A 203 3.63 -7.98 -1.70
C ILE A 203 3.31 -6.50 -1.76
N CYS A 204 2.81 -5.93 -0.66
CA CYS A 204 2.48 -4.52 -0.58
C CYS A 204 2.31 -4.04 0.87
N ILE A 205 2.27 -2.71 1.00
CA ILE A 205 1.83 -2.02 2.21
C ILE A 205 0.67 -1.12 1.83
N CYS A 206 -0.44 -1.22 2.55
CA CYS A 206 -1.65 -0.46 2.29
C CYS A 206 -1.99 0.45 3.47
N GLU A 207 -2.37 1.69 3.17
CA GLU A 207 -2.95 2.59 4.18
C GLU A 207 -4.37 2.15 4.53
N TRP A 208 -4.71 2.28 5.81
CA TRP A 208 -6.05 2.00 6.31
C TRP A 208 -6.65 3.16 7.09
N HIS A 209 -7.98 3.19 7.12
CA HIS A 209 -8.76 4.11 7.91
C HIS A 209 -9.96 3.42 8.55
N THR A 210 -10.44 4.01 9.63
CA THR A 210 -11.66 3.56 10.29
C THR A 210 -12.88 4.21 9.64
N ILE A 211 -13.92 3.42 9.44
CA ILE A 211 -15.26 3.89 9.10
C ILE A 211 -16.25 3.38 10.14
N ASN A 212 -17.38 4.07 10.29
CA ASN A 212 -18.56 3.41 10.83
C ASN A 212 -19.19 2.52 9.75
N LYS A 213 -19.46 1.27 10.12
CA LYS A 213 -20.15 0.32 9.25
C LYS A 213 -21.47 0.89 8.77
N LYS A 214 -21.87 0.44 7.61
CA LYS A 214 -23.14 0.78 6.97
C LYS A 214 -23.99 -0.46 6.81
N VAL A 215 -25.30 -0.24 6.83
CA VAL A 215 -26.29 -1.22 6.40
C VAL A 215 -27.10 -0.65 5.25
N PHE A 216 -27.26 -1.45 4.20
CA PHE A 216 -28.12 -1.09 3.09
C PHE A 216 -29.59 -1.21 3.52
N VAL A 217 -30.41 -0.24 3.13
CA VAL A 217 -31.85 -0.28 3.40
C VAL A 217 -32.57 -0.81 2.15
N ASP A 218 -32.93 -2.09 2.16
CA ASP A 218 -33.60 -2.80 1.04
C ASP A 218 -35.08 -2.40 0.83
N SER A 219 -35.48 -1.25 1.39
CA SER A 219 -36.81 -0.68 1.24
C SER A 219 -36.74 0.84 1.47
N PRO A 220 -37.33 1.63 0.58
CA PRO A 220 -38.70 1.39 0.14
C PRO A 220 -38.74 0.85 -1.29
N ARG A 221 -39.81 0.10 -1.61
CA ARG A 221 -40.20 -0.26 -2.97
C ARG A 221 -40.65 0.94 -3.83
N GLU A 222 -40.19 2.13 -3.47
CA GLU A 222 -40.31 3.36 -4.20
C GLU A 222 -38.90 3.95 -4.10
N THR A 223 -38.30 4.28 -5.24
CA THR A 223 -37.08 5.07 -5.34
C THR A 223 -36.98 6.02 -4.15
N PHE A 224 -35.89 5.98 -3.39
CA PHE A 224 -35.62 7.07 -2.45
C PHE A 224 -35.66 8.35 -3.30
N ASN A 225 -36.76 9.09 -3.21
CA ASN A 225 -36.91 10.32 -3.93
C ASN A 225 -35.93 11.27 -3.28
N TYR A 226 -35.14 11.95 -4.12
CA TYR A 226 -34.15 12.95 -3.70
C TYR A 226 -34.66 13.67 -2.45
N PRO A 227 -34.04 13.49 -1.28
CA PRO A 227 -34.61 14.05 -0.08
C PRO A 227 -34.60 15.55 -0.21
N ASP A 228 -35.60 16.17 0.37
CA ASP A 228 -35.58 17.61 0.55
C ASP A 228 -34.48 17.95 1.58
N HIS A 229 -33.27 18.20 1.08
CA HIS A 229 -32.08 18.55 1.87
C HIS A 229 -32.04 20.03 2.25
N GLY A 230 -33.14 20.76 1.97
CA GLY A 230 -33.32 22.14 2.35
C GLY A 230 -32.45 23.11 1.54
N THR A 231 -32.11 24.24 2.16
CA THR A 231 -31.42 25.34 1.49
C THR A 231 -29.91 25.10 1.42
N VAL A 232 -29.35 25.27 0.21
CA VAL A 232 -27.91 25.27 -0.02
C VAL A 232 -27.24 26.40 0.77
N GLU A 233 -26.18 26.09 1.53
CA GLU A 233 -25.33 27.06 2.23
C GLU A 233 -24.16 27.46 1.33
N GLU A 234 -23.42 26.47 0.83
CA GLU A 234 -22.32 26.65 -0.13
C GLU A 234 -22.73 26.04 -1.46
N THR A 235 -22.82 26.88 -2.49
CA THR A 235 -23.23 26.45 -3.83
C THR A 235 -22.25 25.45 -4.43
N LYS A 236 -22.75 24.61 -5.35
CA LYS A 236 -21.95 23.64 -6.11
C LYS A 236 -20.67 24.29 -6.66
N THR A 237 -19.53 23.85 -6.14
CA THR A 237 -18.20 24.28 -6.57
C THR A 237 -17.46 23.10 -7.17
N ASN A 238 -16.75 23.33 -8.27
CA ASN A 238 -15.89 22.30 -8.84
C ASN A 238 -14.74 22.03 -7.88
N VAL A 239 -14.50 20.75 -7.61
CA VAL A 239 -13.37 20.28 -6.81
C VAL A 239 -12.59 19.28 -7.65
N SER A 240 -11.27 19.22 -7.47
CA SER A 240 -10.43 18.19 -8.09
C SER A 240 -9.92 17.21 -7.03
N ASP A 241 -10.83 16.72 -6.20
CA ASP A 241 -10.57 15.85 -5.05
C ASP A 241 -10.86 14.40 -5.43
N GLY A 242 -9.82 13.67 -5.87
CA GLY A 242 -9.96 12.29 -6.33
C GLY A 242 -10.98 12.15 -7.47
N TYR A 243 -12.06 11.39 -7.22
CA TYR A 243 -13.13 11.12 -8.18
C TYR A 243 -14.33 12.08 -8.06
N ILE A 244 -14.27 13.06 -7.15
CA ILE A 244 -15.32 14.05 -6.96
C ILE A 244 -15.07 15.21 -7.93
N ALA A 245 -16.09 15.54 -8.72
CA ALA A 245 -16.04 16.63 -9.71
C ALA A 245 -16.52 17.95 -9.12
N ALA A 246 -17.52 17.90 -8.24
CA ALA A 246 -18.04 19.08 -7.57
C ALA A 246 -18.62 18.73 -6.20
N ARG A 247 -18.70 19.72 -5.30
CA ARG A 247 -19.28 19.57 -3.96
C ARG A 247 -20.17 20.77 -3.63
N ALA A 248 -21.21 20.54 -2.85
CA ALA A 248 -22.05 21.56 -2.22
C ALA A 248 -22.27 21.19 -0.75
N LYS A 249 -22.52 22.20 0.09
CA LYS A 249 -22.85 22.03 1.50
C LYS A 249 -24.20 22.67 1.78
N TYR A 250 -25.06 21.96 2.48
CA TYR A 250 -26.38 22.42 2.88
C TYR A 250 -26.35 23.03 4.29
N LYS A 251 -27.32 23.90 4.60
CA LYS A 251 -27.43 24.54 5.93
C LYS A 251 -27.62 23.55 7.08
N ASN A 252 -28.18 22.37 6.80
CA ASN A 252 -28.34 21.30 7.78
C ASN A 252 -27.04 20.51 8.03
N GLY A 253 -25.94 20.85 7.33
CA GLY A 253 -24.65 20.19 7.41
C GLY A 253 -24.45 19.03 6.44
N ASP A 254 -25.47 18.68 5.63
CA ASP A 254 -25.33 17.64 4.61
C ASP A 254 -24.35 18.09 3.51
N ILE A 255 -23.61 17.12 2.95
CA ILE A 255 -22.66 17.34 1.87
C ILE A 255 -23.15 16.60 0.62
N HIS A 256 -23.23 17.30 -0.50
CA HIS A 256 -23.56 16.72 -1.80
C HIS A 256 -22.32 16.72 -2.70
N GLU A 257 -22.00 15.57 -3.27
CA GLU A 257 -20.85 15.35 -4.14
C GLU A 257 -21.34 14.85 -5.49
N TRP A 258 -20.91 15.52 -6.57
CA TRP A 258 -21.08 15.05 -7.94
C TRP A 258 -19.83 14.31 -8.36
N ILE A 259 -20.00 13.11 -8.87
CA ILE A 259 -18.91 12.19 -9.21
C ILE A 259 -18.49 12.40 -10.67
N LYS A 260 -17.20 12.24 -10.95
CA LYS A 260 -16.66 12.27 -12.32
C LYS A 260 -17.31 11.16 -13.14
N ILE A 261 -17.67 11.49 -14.38
CA ILE A 261 -18.20 10.53 -15.34
C ILE A 261 -17.01 9.77 -15.94
N GLU A 262 -16.95 8.47 -15.67
CA GLU A 262 -15.95 7.57 -16.24
C GLU A 262 -16.64 6.29 -16.75
N ASP A 263 -16.04 5.68 -17.78
CA ASP A 263 -16.58 4.46 -18.36
C ASP A 263 -16.60 3.32 -17.33
N GLY A 264 -17.71 2.59 -17.29
CA GLY A 264 -17.97 1.52 -16.32
C GLY A 264 -18.23 1.96 -14.87
N VAL A 265 -18.25 3.26 -14.56
CA VAL A 265 -18.63 3.78 -13.24
C VAL A 265 -20.11 4.18 -13.24
N SER A 266 -20.93 3.52 -12.41
CA SER A 266 -22.39 3.73 -12.43
C SER A 266 -22.92 4.79 -11.46
N ILE A 267 -22.11 5.28 -10.52
CA ILE A 267 -22.52 6.34 -9.57
C ILE A 267 -22.38 7.71 -10.23
N HIS A 268 -23.34 8.60 -10.00
CA HIS A 268 -23.33 9.98 -10.47
C HIS A 268 -23.25 10.97 -9.32
N GLU A 269 -23.93 10.70 -8.21
CA GLU A 269 -24.01 11.61 -7.07
C GLU A 269 -23.93 10.85 -5.75
N ARG A 270 -23.41 11.53 -4.74
CA ARG A 270 -23.42 11.06 -3.36
C ARG A 270 -23.86 12.19 -2.45
N LEU A 271 -24.81 11.90 -1.59
CA LEU A 271 -25.14 12.75 -0.47
C LEU A 271 -24.72 12.08 0.83
N THR A 272 -23.87 12.77 1.60
CA THR A 272 -23.48 12.41 2.96
C THR A 272 -24.25 13.28 3.94
N MET A 273 -25.12 12.66 4.73
CA MET A 273 -25.93 13.34 5.73
C MET A 273 -25.11 13.63 6.99
N ILE A 274 -25.45 14.68 7.74
CA ILE A 274 -24.75 15.04 8.99
C ILE A 274 -24.75 13.92 10.04
N ASN A 275 -25.78 13.05 10.02
CA ASN A 275 -25.87 11.87 10.88
C ASN A 275 -24.97 10.71 10.42
N GLY A 276 -24.25 10.86 9.30
CA GLY A 276 -23.35 9.86 8.71
C GLY A 276 -24.00 8.85 7.77
N ASN A 277 -25.33 8.93 7.55
CA ASN A 277 -25.99 8.16 6.50
C ASN A 277 -25.53 8.66 5.12
N ILE A 278 -25.60 7.77 4.14
CA ILE A 278 -25.18 8.07 2.78
C ILE A 278 -26.26 7.65 1.81
N ALA A 279 -26.63 8.54 0.90
CA ALA A 279 -27.43 8.21 -0.26
C ALA A 279 -26.57 8.31 -1.52
N GLU A 280 -26.61 7.32 -2.38
CA GLU A 280 -25.87 7.30 -3.66
C GLU A 280 -26.83 7.16 -4.82
N TYR A 281 -26.67 7.99 -5.83
CA TYR A 281 -27.48 8.01 -7.03
C TYR A 281 -26.67 7.58 -8.24
N GLY A 282 -27.30 6.81 -9.11
CA GLY A 282 -26.66 6.39 -10.35
C GLY A 282 -27.54 5.46 -11.17
N ARG A 283 -26.95 4.87 -12.21
CA ARG A 283 -27.62 3.92 -13.10
C ARG A 283 -27.49 2.49 -12.58
N HIS A 284 -28.61 1.79 -12.40
CA HIS A 284 -28.66 0.36 -12.09
C HIS A 284 -29.31 -0.40 -13.26
N ASP A 285 -28.66 -1.44 -13.77
CA ASP A 285 -29.06 -2.11 -15.02
C ASP A 285 -30.54 -2.55 -15.05
N LYS A 286 -31.07 -3.05 -13.94
CA LYS A 286 -32.49 -3.46 -13.83
C LYS A 286 -33.47 -2.38 -13.36
N GLN A 287 -33.00 -1.37 -12.64
CA GLN A 287 -33.87 -0.40 -11.95
C GLN A 287 -33.87 0.97 -12.62
N GLY A 288 -32.99 1.18 -13.61
CA GLY A 288 -32.75 2.48 -14.18
C GLY A 288 -32.02 3.38 -13.20
N ASP A 289 -32.36 4.66 -13.21
CA ASP A 289 -31.72 5.63 -12.32
C ASP A 289 -32.34 5.54 -10.93
N VAL A 290 -31.51 5.30 -9.92
CA VAL A 290 -31.98 4.97 -8.58
C VAL A 290 -31.07 5.55 -7.50
N TRP A 291 -31.69 5.95 -6.40
CA TRP A 291 -31.00 6.26 -5.15
C TRP A 291 -30.93 5.03 -4.23
N LYS A 292 -29.77 4.81 -3.62
CA LYS A 292 -29.54 3.78 -2.61
C LYS A 292 -29.13 4.41 -1.29
N LEU A 293 -29.85 4.07 -0.22
CA LEU A 293 -29.61 4.59 1.13
C LEU A 293 -28.83 3.58 1.98
N TYR A 294 -27.77 4.09 2.61
CA TYR A 294 -26.90 3.40 3.54
C TYR A 294 -27.00 4.07 4.90
N LYS A 295 -27.50 3.34 5.91
CA LYS A 295 -27.58 3.83 7.28
C LYS A 295 -26.27 3.57 8.01
N LYS A 296 -25.76 4.59 8.68
CA LYS A 296 -24.61 4.47 9.58
C LYS A 296 -24.99 3.61 10.78
N LEU A 297 -24.11 2.69 11.15
CA LEU A 297 -24.15 1.91 12.37
C LEU A 297 -23.20 2.53 13.41
N LYS A 298 -23.33 2.09 14.67
CA LYS A 298 -22.36 2.45 15.72
C LYS A 298 -21.05 1.68 15.58
N GLU A 299 -21.14 0.44 15.07
CA GLU A 299 -19.99 -0.42 14.85
C GLU A 299 -18.99 0.20 13.87
N GLU A 300 -17.71 -0.05 14.11
CA GLU A 300 -16.63 0.39 13.25
C GLU A 300 -16.08 -0.77 12.41
N ALA A 301 -15.45 -0.42 11.30
CA ALA A 301 -14.68 -1.33 10.46
C ALA A 301 -13.45 -0.60 9.94
N GLN A 302 -12.39 -1.36 9.67
CA GLN A 302 -11.22 -0.85 8.97
C GLN A 302 -11.34 -1.12 7.48
N MET A 303 -10.93 -0.16 6.69
CA MET A 303 -10.85 -0.23 5.24
C MET A 303 -9.41 0.02 4.82
N VAL A 304 -8.88 -0.78 3.89
CA VAL A 304 -7.61 -0.48 3.23
C VAL A 304 -7.86 0.06 1.84
N ARG A 305 -7.06 1.06 1.44
CA ARG A 305 -7.00 1.48 0.04
C ARG A 305 -6.15 0.48 -0.73
N MET A 306 -6.76 -0.23 -1.68
CA MET A 306 -6.04 -1.11 -2.59
C MET A 306 -5.08 -0.29 -3.46
N PRO A 307 -3.86 -0.78 -3.77
CA PRO A 307 -3.05 -0.27 -4.85
C PRO A 307 -3.84 -0.24 -6.17
N ASP A 308 -3.60 0.75 -7.02
CA ASP A 308 -4.30 0.85 -8.32
C ASP A 308 -3.95 -0.34 -9.24
N SER A 309 -2.76 -0.92 -9.05
CA SER A 309 -2.36 -2.22 -9.57
C SER A 309 -1.36 -2.90 -8.63
N LEU A 310 -1.29 -4.23 -8.73
CA LEU A 310 -0.17 -5.03 -8.23
C LEU A 310 0.46 -5.77 -9.41
N ASN A 311 1.79 -5.80 -9.45
CA ASN A 311 2.56 -6.51 -10.48
C ASN A 311 3.80 -7.16 -9.87
N TYR A 312 3.59 -8.11 -8.96
CA TYR A 312 4.66 -8.83 -8.30
C TYR A 312 5.02 -10.11 -9.07
N GLU A 313 6.30 -10.31 -9.33
CA GLU A 313 6.84 -11.53 -9.94
C GLU A 313 8.24 -11.81 -9.41
N SER A 314 8.41 -12.91 -8.68
CA SER A 314 9.71 -13.35 -8.16
C SER A 314 9.63 -14.83 -7.79
N SER A 315 10.71 -15.59 -8.03
CA SER A 315 10.82 -17.01 -7.66
C SER A 315 9.63 -17.89 -8.09
N GLY A 316 8.98 -17.57 -9.22
CA GLY A 316 7.81 -18.31 -9.73
C GLY A 316 6.48 -18.01 -9.01
N VAL A 317 6.49 -17.07 -8.05
CA VAL A 317 5.28 -16.43 -7.48
C VAL A 317 4.89 -15.26 -8.37
N ILE A 318 3.63 -15.23 -8.77
CA ILE A 318 3.04 -14.20 -9.64
C ILE A 318 1.77 -13.71 -8.97
N ILE A 319 1.72 -12.43 -8.62
CA ILE A 319 0.55 -11.79 -7.98
C ILE A 319 0.27 -10.49 -8.74
N LYS A 320 -0.78 -10.52 -9.57
CA LYS A 320 -1.06 -9.43 -10.51
C LYS A 320 -2.54 -9.06 -10.53
N TYR A 321 -2.83 -7.77 -10.40
CA TYR A 321 -4.16 -7.25 -10.69
C TYR A 321 -4.09 -5.79 -11.15
N GLU A 322 -5.14 -5.34 -11.83
CA GLU A 322 -5.35 -3.92 -12.18
C GLU A 322 -6.78 -3.51 -11.86
N LEU A 323 -6.95 -2.37 -11.18
CA LEU A 323 -8.27 -1.74 -11.03
C LEU A 323 -8.65 -1.02 -12.32
N LYS A 324 -9.83 -1.35 -12.86
CA LYS A 324 -10.41 -0.68 -14.04
C LYS A 324 -11.88 -0.39 -13.81
N GLU A 325 -12.38 0.64 -14.49
CA GLU A 325 -13.82 0.94 -14.55
C GLU A 325 -14.43 1.15 -13.14
N THR A 326 -13.68 1.71 -12.19
CA THR A 326 -14.13 1.78 -10.80
C THR A 326 -13.42 2.84 -9.96
N PHE A 327 -14.19 3.52 -9.10
CA PHE A 327 -13.65 4.27 -7.96
C PHE A 327 -13.79 3.53 -6.64
N ARG A 328 -14.29 2.29 -6.65
CA ARG A 328 -14.50 1.46 -5.46
C ARG A 328 -13.18 0.77 -5.06
N LYS A 329 -12.20 1.57 -4.66
CA LYS A 329 -10.80 1.15 -4.39
C LYS A 329 -10.53 0.69 -2.96
N TYR A 330 -11.57 0.57 -2.13
CA TYR A 330 -11.42 0.26 -0.71
C TYR A 330 -12.06 -1.08 -0.38
N ILE A 331 -11.36 -1.87 0.43
CA ILE A 331 -11.72 -3.25 0.76
C ILE A 331 -11.44 -3.51 2.25
N ASN A 332 -12.09 -4.53 2.82
CA ASN A 332 -11.71 -5.01 4.14
C ASN A 332 -10.28 -5.63 4.09
N PRO A 333 -9.41 -5.35 5.08
CA PRO A 333 -8.02 -5.82 5.07
C PRO A 333 -7.88 -7.35 5.09
N ASP A 334 -8.71 -8.07 5.84
CA ASP A 334 -8.67 -9.53 5.91
C ASP A 334 -9.06 -10.15 4.55
N LEU A 335 -10.06 -9.55 3.89
CA LEU A 335 -10.53 -9.96 2.57
C LEU A 335 -9.47 -9.70 1.49
N LEU A 336 -8.71 -8.60 1.60
CA LEU A 336 -7.56 -8.34 0.71
C LEU A 336 -6.47 -9.41 0.88
N ALA A 337 -6.20 -9.87 2.11
CA ALA A 337 -5.23 -10.93 2.35
C ALA A 337 -5.64 -12.24 1.63
N GLY A 338 -6.91 -12.63 1.73
CA GLY A 338 -7.43 -13.78 0.99
C GLY A 338 -7.37 -13.59 -0.53
N PHE A 339 -7.67 -12.38 -1.02
CA PHE A 339 -7.59 -12.07 -2.45
C PHE A 339 -6.16 -12.18 -2.97
N ILE A 340 -5.16 -11.66 -2.25
CA ILE A 340 -3.73 -11.78 -2.59
C ILE A 340 -3.31 -13.25 -2.68
N GLY A 341 -3.74 -14.09 -1.73
CA GLY A 341 -3.51 -15.53 -1.78
C GLY A 341 -4.09 -16.19 -3.04
N ALA A 342 -5.33 -15.85 -3.38
CA ALA A 342 -5.98 -16.36 -4.59
C ALA A 342 -5.26 -15.93 -5.89
N LEU A 343 -4.72 -14.71 -5.92
CA LEU A 343 -3.89 -14.21 -7.03
C LEU A 343 -2.60 -15.03 -7.19
N ALA A 344 -1.94 -15.37 -6.09
CA ALA A 344 -0.71 -16.18 -6.09
C ALA A 344 -0.96 -17.61 -6.62
N GLU A 345 -2.14 -18.15 -6.35
CA GLU A 345 -2.56 -19.47 -6.83
C GLU A 345 -2.87 -19.46 -8.34
N ILE A 346 -3.62 -18.46 -8.81
CA ILE A 346 -4.05 -18.41 -10.22
C ILE A 346 -2.95 -17.92 -11.16
N LYS A 347 -2.02 -17.08 -10.68
CA LYS A 347 -0.87 -16.55 -11.45
C LYS A 347 -1.24 -15.80 -12.74
N GLU A 348 -2.42 -15.17 -12.74
CA GLU A 348 -2.94 -14.37 -13.84
C GLU A 348 -3.01 -12.90 -13.45
N ASN A 349 -3.03 -12.01 -14.46
CA ASN A 349 -3.40 -10.61 -14.23
C ASN A 349 -4.93 -10.49 -14.17
N ILE A 350 -5.46 -10.23 -12.97
CA ILE A 350 -6.91 -10.11 -12.75
C ILE A 350 -7.35 -8.65 -12.88
N ILE A 351 -8.40 -8.41 -13.68
CA ILE A 351 -9.01 -7.08 -13.77
C ILE A 351 -10.09 -6.95 -12.70
N VAL A 352 -9.88 -6.06 -11.75
CA VAL A 352 -10.77 -5.78 -10.62
C VAL A 352 -11.68 -4.61 -10.97
N THR A 353 -13.00 -4.80 -10.89
CA THR A 353 -14.01 -3.74 -11.10
C THR A 353 -14.53 -3.13 -9.79
N GLY A 354 -13.85 -3.48 -8.70
CA GLY A 354 -13.86 -2.76 -7.43
C GLY A 354 -14.53 -3.52 -6.28
N SER A 355 -14.43 -2.90 -5.10
CA SER A 355 -15.03 -3.35 -3.85
C SER A 355 -16.00 -2.28 -3.36
N ALA A 356 -15.60 -1.46 -2.38
CA ALA A 356 -16.37 -0.34 -1.85
C ALA A 356 -15.70 1.02 -2.09
N TYR A 357 -16.46 2.10 -1.92
CA TYR A 357 -15.91 3.44 -1.78
C TYR A 357 -15.26 3.62 -0.40
N GLU A 358 -14.49 4.70 -0.23
CA GLU A 358 -13.72 5.00 0.99
C GLU A 358 -14.53 4.86 2.27
N GLN A 359 -15.73 5.41 2.26
CA GLN A 359 -16.64 5.43 3.39
C GLN A 359 -17.44 4.13 3.55
N GLY A 360 -17.20 3.09 2.74
CA GLY A 360 -17.83 1.77 2.86
C GLY A 360 -19.22 1.65 2.24
N SER A 361 -19.74 2.67 1.55
CA SER A 361 -20.89 2.48 0.64
C SER A 361 -20.43 1.90 -0.70
N CYS A 362 -21.39 1.50 -1.52
CA CYS A 362 -21.15 0.92 -2.82
C CYS A 362 -22.32 1.17 -3.76
N PHE A 363 -22.06 1.26 -5.05
CA PHE A 363 -23.07 1.42 -6.08
C PHE A 363 -22.52 0.80 -7.38
N PRO A 364 -23.33 0.10 -8.20
CA PRO A 364 -24.77 -0.13 -8.05
C PRO A 364 -25.12 -1.31 -7.15
N SER A 365 -24.22 -2.27 -6.92
CA SER A 365 -24.46 -3.40 -6.01
C SER A 365 -24.42 -2.95 -4.55
N SER A 366 -25.30 -3.50 -3.71
CA SER A 366 -25.32 -3.26 -2.25
C SER A 366 -24.51 -4.28 -1.45
N LEU A 367 -23.99 -5.33 -2.10
CA LEU A 367 -23.31 -6.45 -1.44
C LEU A 367 -21.87 -6.15 -1.05
N HIS A 368 -21.23 -5.15 -1.68
CA HIS A 368 -19.87 -4.73 -1.35
C HIS A 368 -19.76 -3.86 -0.10
N ILE A 369 -20.89 -3.57 0.55
CA ILE A 369 -20.96 -2.66 1.68
C ILE A 369 -19.87 -3.00 2.73
N ASN A 370 -19.16 -1.99 3.20
CA ASN A 370 -18.03 -2.10 4.12
C ASN A 370 -16.83 -2.92 3.58
N GLY A 371 -16.68 -3.01 2.25
CA GLY A 371 -15.56 -3.69 1.62
C GLY A 371 -15.62 -5.22 1.71
N LEU A 372 -16.83 -5.78 1.83
CA LEU A 372 -17.07 -7.21 2.09
C LEU A 372 -17.19 -8.09 0.84
N SER A 373 -16.98 -7.50 -0.34
CA SER A 373 -16.98 -8.18 -1.64
C SER A 373 -16.00 -7.53 -2.60
N ILE A 374 -15.47 -8.29 -3.53
CA ILE A 374 -14.66 -7.81 -4.66
C ILE A 374 -15.20 -8.38 -5.98
N ASP A 375 -15.37 -7.50 -6.98
CA ASP A 375 -15.75 -7.88 -8.33
C ASP A 375 -14.52 -7.99 -9.23
N THR A 376 -14.50 -9.00 -10.09
CA THR A 376 -13.47 -9.18 -11.11
C THR A 376 -14.09 -9.49 -12.46
N LYS A 377 -13.56 -8.94 -13.56
CA LYS A 377 -13.95 -9.39 -14.91
C LYS A 377 -13.62 -10.87 -15.07
N TYR A 378 -14.44 -11.60 -15.82
CA TYR A 378 -14.06 -12.95 -16.23
C TYR A 378 -12.80 -12.93 -17.11
N ILE A 379 -11.92 -13.89 -16.87
CA ILE A 379 -10.61 -14.01 -17.52
C ILE A 379 -10.81 -14.22 -19.02
N LYS A 380 -10.00 -13.56 -19.86
CA LYS A 380 -10.08 -13.65 -21.32
C LYS A 380 -8.92 -14.45 -21.90
N LYS A 381 -9.20 -15.25 -22.92
CA LYS A 381 -8.25 -15.90 -23.83
C LYS A 381 -7.73 -14.91 -24.87
N VAL A 382 -6.69 -15.34 -25.58
CA VAL A 382 -6.27 -14.75 -26.85
C VAL A 382 -7.50 -14.68 -27.79
N LYS A 383 -7.75 -13.51 -28.40
CA LYS A 383 -8.94 -13.16 -29.21
C LYS A 383 -10.19 -12.74 -28.41
N ASN A 384 -10.06 -12.31 -27.14
CA ASN A 384 -11.14 -11.74 -26.31
C ASN A 384 -12.31 -12.69 -25.98
N LEU A 385 -12.15 -14.00 -26.22
CA LEU A 385 -13.09 -15.03 -25.77
C LEU A 385 -12.88 -15.29 -24.28
N THR A 386 -13.93 -15.56 -23.50
CA THR A 386 -13.75 -15.84 -22.07
C THR A 386 -13.10 -17.20 -21.82
N ASP A 387 -12.23 -17.29 -20.80
CA ASP A 387 -11.55 -18.50 -20.35
C ASP A 387 -12.21 -19.10 -19.10
N TYR A 388 -13.40 -19.67 -19.28
CA TYR A 388 -14.16 -20.25 -18.18
C TYR A 388 -13.43 -21.35 -17.41
N LYS A 389 -12.39 -21.98 -18.01
CA LYS A 389 -11.57 -22.95 -17.28
C LYS A 389 -10.72 -22.23 -16.23
N LYS A 390 -10.03 -21.16 -16.63
CA LYS A 390 -9.27 -20.32 -15.69
C LYS A 390 -10.17 -19.64 -14.66
N ASP A 391 -11.36 -19.20 -15.05
CA ASP A 391 -12.32 -18.64 -14.09
C ASP A 391 -12.73 -19.67 -13.02
N LYS A 392 -12.90 -20.96 -13.38
CA LYS A 392 -13.14 -22.02 -12.38
C LYS A 392 -11.94 -22.24 -11.48
N GLU A 393 -10.74 -22.26 -12.05
CA GLU A 393 -9.49 -22.35 -11.28
C GLU A 393 -9.38 -21.17 -10.30
N PHE A 394 -9.79 -19.97 -10.73
CA PHE A 394 -9.80 -18.80 -9.88
C PHE A 394 -10.86 -18.86 -8.78
N VAL A 395 -12.07 -19.35 -9.06
CA VAL A 395 -13.09 -19.60 -8.03
C VAL A 395 -12.58 -20.60 -6.97
N ASN A 396 -11.91 -21.67 -7.41
CA ASN A 396 -11.30 -22.63 -6.49
C ASN A 396 -10.16 -22.00 -5.65
N ALA A 397 -9.34 -21.14 -6.27
CA ALA A 397 -8.33 -20.37 -5.56
C ALA A 397 -8.94 -19.44 -4.50
N LEU A 398 -10.00 -18.70 -4.85
CA LEU A 398 -10.74 -17.88 -3.89
C LEU A 398 -11.32 -18.74 -2.75
N ALA A 399 -11.88 -19.92 -3.06
CA ALA A 399 -12.41 -20.82 -2.05
C ALA A 399 -11.34 -21.33 -1.07
N LYS A 400 -10.15 -21.67 -1.59
CA LYS A 400 -8.97 -22.03 -0.80
C LYS A 400 -8.61 -20.91 0.18
N PHE A 401 -8.64 -19.66 -0.29
CA PHE A 401 -8.39 -18.47 0.51
C PHE A 401 -9.66 -17.84 1.09
N HIS A 402 -10.56 -18.70 1.56
CA HIS A 402 -11.61 -18.35 2.52
C HIS A 402 -12.83 -17.56 2.02
N PHE A 403 -12.95 -17.35 0.71
CA PHE A 403 -14.22 -16.94 0.10
C PHE A 403 -15.19 -18.14 0.07
N ARG A 404 -16.49 -17.88 0.26
CA ARG A 404 -17.49 -18.97 0.37
C ARG A 404 -18.65 -18.85 -0.61
N THR A 405 -18.84 -17.69 -1.22
CA THR A 405 -19.95 -17.48 -2.15
C THR A 405 -19.48 -16.76 -3.40
N PHE A 406 -19.93 -17.28 -4.55
CA PHE A 406 -19.51 -16.83 -5.87
C PHE A 406 -20.75 -16.65 -6.74
N ARG A 407 -21.15 -15.41 -7.01
CA ARG A 407 -22.25 -15.13 -7.95
C ARG A 407 -21.71 -15.20 -9.37
N ILE A 408 -22.27 -16.13 -10.13
CA ILE A 408 -21.89 -16.40 -11.51
C ILE A 408 -23.03 -16.01 -12.46
N GLY A 409 -22.68 -15.39 -13.58
CA GLY A 409 -23.62 -14.97 -14.60
C GLY A 409 -24.42 -16.11 -15.19
N GLU A 410 -25.67 -15.83 -15.54
CA GLU A 410 -26.59 -16.78 -16.15
C GLU A 410 -26.02 -17.53 -17.36
N ALA A 411 -25.31 -16.81 -18.23
CA ALA A 411 -24.75 -17.37 -19.46
C ALA A 411 -23.77 -18.53 -19.22
N ILE A 412 -23.17 -18.60 -18.02
CA ILE A 412 -22.06 -19.52 -17.73
C ILE A 412 -22.30 -20.33 -16.44
N TYR A 413 -23.34 -20.03 -15.67
CA TYR A 413 -23.64 -20.66 -14.39
C TYR A 413 -23.63 -22.19 -14.44
N ASN A 414 -24.22 -22.78 -15.49
CA ASN A 414 -24.27 -24.23 -15.66
C ASN A 414 -22.88 -24.88 -15.76
N LEU A 415 -21.85 -24.12 -16.14
CA LEU A 415 -20.47 -24.59 -16.14
C LEU A 415 -19.91 -24.65 -14.72
N PHE A 416 -20.36 -23.81 -13.79
CA PHE A 416 -19.80 -23.65 -12.45
C PHE A 416 -20.61 -24.34 -11.35
N LYS A 417 -21.81 -24.85 -11.66
CA LYS A 417 -22.77 -25.41 -10.69
C LYS A 417 -22.24 -26.52 -9.78
N ASP A 418 -21.16 -27.20 -10.17
CA ASP A 418 -20.56 -28.29 -9.39
C ASP A 418 -19.51 -27.78 -8.38
N ILE A 419 -19.21 -26.48 -8.37
CA ILE A 419 -18.28 -25.86 -7.41
C ILE A 419 -19.09 -25.37 -6.19
N SER A 420 -18.67 -25.79 -4.99
CA SER A 420 -19.31 -25.37 -3.75
C SER A 420 -19.28 -23.85 -3.58
N GLY A 421 -20.40 -23.28 -3.11
CA GLY A 421 -20.54 -21.83 -2.90
C GLY A 421 -20.91 -21.04 -4.16
N VAL A 422 -20.92 -21.64 -5.34
CA VAL A 422 -21.43 -20.98 -6.55
C VAL A 422 -22.94 -20.82 -6.46
N ILE A 423 -23.42 -19.61 -6.73
CA ILE A 423 -24.83 -19.27 -6.76
C ILE A 423 -25.19 -18.52 -8.06
N PHE A 424 -26.47 -18.60 -8.42
CA PHE A 424 -26.97 -17.98 -9.65
C PHE A 424 -27.03 -16.46 -9.52
N GLY A 425 -26.20 -15.77 -10.30
CA GLY A 425 -26.10 -14.30 -10.32
C GLY A 425 -27.06 -13.63 -11.32
N TYR A 426 -27.80 -14.38 -12.14
CA TYR A 426 -28.61 -13.85 -13.24
C TYR A 426 -27.76 -13.04 -14.26
N GLU A 427 -28.42 -12.33 -15.18
CA GLU A 427 -27.76 -11.56 -16.25
C GLU A 427 -26.80 -10.47 -15.77
N LEU A 428 -27.03 -9.89 -14.58
CA LEU A 428 -26.18 -8.83 -14.01
C LEU A 428 -24.72 -9.26 -13.87
N HIS A 429 -24.48 -10.55 -13.64
CA HIS A 429 -23.15 -11.11 -13.41
C HIS A 429 -22.59 -11.80 -14.66
N ASN A 430 -23.14 -11.54 -15.86
CA ASN A 430 -22.60 -12.10 -17.12
C ASN A 430 -21.26 -11.48 -17.53
N SER A 431 -20.91 -10.30 -16.98
CA SER A 431 -19.68 -9.58 -17.31
C SER A 431 -18.57 -9.73 -16.25
N HIS A 432 -18.90 -10.19 -15.05
CA HIS A 432 -17.98 -10.25 -13.91
C HIS A 432 -18.35 -11.36 -12.92
N LEU A 433 -17.35 -11.83 -12.19
CA LEU A 433 -17.47 -12.65 -10.98
C LEU A 433 -17.65 -11.73 -9.78
N HIS A 434 -18.59 -12.07 -8.91
CA HIS A 434 -18.81 -11.36 -7.64
C HIS A 434 -18.60 -12.32 -6.46
N THR A 435 -17.83 -11.87 -5.48
CA THR A 435 -17.48 -12.65 -4.28
C THR A 435 -18.26 -12.20 -3.05
N GLU A 436 -18.59 -13.15 -2.17
CA GLU A 436 -19.34 -12.91 -0.93
C GLU A 436 -18.89 -13.88 0.17
N ASN A 437 -19.33 -13.58 1.39
CA ASN A 437 -19.22 -14.48 2.56
C ASN A 437 -17.78 -14.92 2.83
N PHE A 438 -16.85 -13.97 2.89
CA PHE A 438 -15.50 -14.26 3.38
C PHE A 438 -15.55 -14.74 4.83
N ASP A 439 -14.83 -15.81 5.13
CA ASP A 439 -14.84 -16.46 6.44
C ASP A 439 -13.79 -15.83 7.36
N PHE A 440 -14.17 -14.76 8.07
CA PHE A 440 -13.25 -14.01 8.94
C PHE A 440 -12.71 -14.82 10.12
N ASN A 441 -13.37 -15.93 10.50
CA ASN A 441 -12.96 -16.74 11.65
C ASN A 441 -11.72 -17.60 11.36
N THR A 442 -11.31 -17.73 10.09
CA THR A 442 -10.11 -18.48 9.72
C THR A 442 -8.82 -17.68 9.87
N ILE A 443 -8.92 -16.35 10.07
CA ILE A 443 -7.76 -15.50 10.28
C ILE A 443 -7.25 -15.70 11.71
N LYS A 444 -6.05 -16.26 11.83
CA LYS A 444 -5.42 -16.44 13.14
C LYS A 444 -4.69 -15.16 13.54
N ILE A 445 -5.08 -14.58 14.67
CA ILE A 445 -4.38 -13.42 15.24
C ILE A 445 -3.19 -13.91 16.06
N ILE A 446 -2.02 -13.32 15.83
CA ILE A 446 -0.78 -13.52 16.59
C ILE A 446 -0.41 -12.16 17.19
N GLU A 447 -0.24 -12.09 18.50
CA GLU A 447 0.14 -10.89 19.24
C GLU A 447 1.56 -11.03 19.81
#